data_AF-A0A814W3N2-F1
#
_entry.id   AF-A0A814W3N2-F1
#
_cell.length_a   1.000
_cell.length_b   1.000
_cell.length_c   1.000
_cell.angle_alpha   90.00
_cell.angle_beta   90.00
_cell.angle_gamma   90.00
#
_symmetry.space_group_name_H-M   'P 1'
#
loop_
_entity.id
_entity.type
_entity.pdbx_description
1 polymer ?
#
loop_
_entity_poly.entity_id
_entity_poly.type
_entity_poly.pdbx_seq_one_letter_code
_entity_poly.pdbx_strand_id
1 'polypeptide(L)'
;MGGIGEVVQTDESLFRGKRKYNRGRLLLGNRNNATAANNNNNNNNNNNGLVQYSSSSSSDDSDSSNDQTQANNNRNYGDRLDGPWIFGIAQRTAEGYEARFFHVQRLDAVTLLPIIWKNVYPGTTIWSDEWKAYSRLQPTYGYDHQTVNHSQNFIDPHTGCHTQLIETLWGAAQTKILRIMRGTNLLDSYLAEFWYRSVHKPMFSSILEDIRRYRTK
;
A
#
# COMPACT_ATOMS: atom_id res chain seq x y z
N MET A 1 -0.50 1.09 -23.42
CA MET A 1 0.47 2.15 -23.13
C MET A 1 1.88 1.70 -23.49
N GLY A 2 2.82 2.63 -23.55
CA GLY A 2 4.20 2.37 -23.93
C GLY A 2 4.40 2.22 -25.45
N GLY A 3 5.58 1.77 -25.83
CA GLY A 3 6.13 1.73 -27.18
C GLY A 3 7.64 1.97 -27.13
N ILE A 4 8.33 1.74 -28.25
CA ILE A 4 9.77 2.06 -28.35
C ILE A 4 9.95 3.57 -28.23
N GLY A 5 10.79 4.01 -27.28
CA GLY A 5 11.01 5.42 -26.97
C GLY A 5 9.96 6.05 -26.03
N GLU A 6 8.95 5.30 -25.60
CA GLU A 6 7.96 5.72 -24.62
C GLU A 6 8.34 5.26 -23.20
N VAL A 7 7.90 6.03 -22.21
CA VAL A 7 8.16 5.75 -20.79
C VAL A 7 6.85 5.44 -20.05
N VAL A 8 6.84 4.33 -19.32
CA VAL A 8 5.75 3.95 -18.39
C VAL A 8 6.29 3.91 -16.97
N GLN A 9 5.67 4.66 -16.07
CA GLN A 9 5.99 4.66 -14.64
C GLN A 9 5.11 3.64 -13.90
N THR A 10 5.67 2.92 -12.94
CA THR A 10 4.97 1.89 -12.15
C THR A 10 5.19 2.06 -10.64
N ASP A 11 4.18 1.71 -9.85
CA ASP A 11 4.18 1.79 -8.38
C ASP A 11 3.17 0.78 -7.80
N GLU A 12 3.40 0.32 -6.57
CA GLU A 12 2.47 -0.52 -5.82
C GLU A 12 2.31 0.00 -4.39
N SER A 13 1.06 0.06 -3.92
CA SER A 13 0.81 0.45 -2.53
C SER A 13 -0.45 -0.17 -1.95
N LEU A 14 -0.52 -0.20 -0.62
CA LEU A 14 -1.75 -0.49 0.10
C LEU A 14 -2.73 0.65 -0.13
N PHE A 15 -3.92 0.30 -0.63
CA PHE A 15 -4.93 1.28 -0.97
C PHE A 15 -5.79 1.64 0.24
N ARG A 16 -5.20 2.47 1.10
CA ARG A 16 -5.75 2.90 2.39
C ARG A 16 -5.76 4.42 2.54
N GLY A 17 -6.62 4.94 3.40
CA GLY A 17 -6.62 6.35 3.75
C GLY A 17 -5.31 6.73 4.43
N LYS A 18 -4.61 7.76 3.90
CA LYS A 18 -3.47 8.35 4.62
C LYS A 18 -3.99 8.90 5.95
N ARG A 19 -3.48 8.39 7.09
CA ARG A 19 -3.67 9.06 8.38
C ARG A 19 -3.14 10.50 8.23
N LYS A 20 -3.94 11.48 8.64
CA LYS A 20 -3.62 12.91 8.50
C LYS A 20 -2.52 13.31 9.49
N TYR A 21 -1.26 13.03 9.16
CA TYR A 21 -0.12 13.46 9.97
C TYR A 21 0.96 14.18 9.14
N ASN A 22 1.09 15.47 9.44
CA ASN A 22 2.34 16.17 9.68
C ASN A 22 3.43 16.00 8.60
N ARG A 23 3.25 16.72 7.48
CA ARG A 23 4.39 17.23 6.72
C ARG A 23 5.30 18.02 7.65
N GLY A 24 6.58 17.61 7.72
CA GLY A 24 7.71 18.45 8.14
C GLY A 24 7.53 19.31 9.39
N ARG A 25 7.77 18.75 10.57
CA ARG A 25 8.40 19.53 11.65
C ARG A 25 9.53 18.71 12.24
N LEU A 26 10.76 19.18 12.03
CA LEU A 26 11.91 18.77 12.84
C LEU A 26 11.52 18.99 14.30
N LEU A 27 11.36 17.92 15.06
CA LEU A 27 11.39 17.99 16.51
C LEU A 27 12.85 18.25 16.90
N LEU A 28 13.21 19.54 16.87
CA LEU A 28 14.30 20.08 17.66
C LEU A 28 14.20 19.45 19.05
N GLY A 29 15.22 18.69 19.43
CA GLY A 29 15.22 17.97 20.69
C GLY A 29 14.97 18.96 21.83
N ASN A 30 14.00 18.67 22.70
CA ASN A 30 13.83 19.42 23.92
C ASN A 30 15.09 19.23 24.77
N ARG A 31 15.97 20.24 24.71
CA ARG A 31 16.85 20.57 25.81
C ARG A 31 15.98 20.68 27.05
N ASN A 32 16.29 19.89 28.07
CA ASN A 32 16.13 20.29 29.47
C ASN A 32 17.14 19.48 30.28
N ASN A 33 18.16 20.17 30.79
CA ASN A 33 19.04 19.62 31.81
C ASN A 33 18.24 19.49 33.12
N ALA A 34 18.32 18.33 33.76
CA ALA A 34 17.96 18.17 35.17
C ALA A 34 18.90 17.15 35.80
N THR A 35 20.15 17.57 36.03
CA THR A 35 21.13 16.83 36.83
C THR A 35 20.72 16.90 38.30
N ALA A 36 20.30 15.78 38.88
CA ALA A 36 20.30 15.57 40.33
C ALA A 36 20.29 14.07 40.64
N ALA A 37 21.42 13.56 41.12
CA ALA A 37 21.49 12.20 41.65
C ALA A 37 20.92 12.17 43.08
N ASN A 38 20.27 11.06 43.46
CA ASN A 38 20.48 10.53 44.80
C ASN A 38 20.21 9.02 44.86
N ASN A 39 21.20 8.26 45.32
CA ASN A 39 21.01 6.91 45.82
C ASN A 39 20.38 6.97 47.21
N ASN A 40 19.59 5.97 47.62
CA ASN A 40 19.74 5.39 48.96
C ASN A 40 19.03 4.03 49.11
N ASN A 41 19.49 3.28 50.10
CA ASN A 41 19.29 1.84 50.26
C ASN A 41 18.16 1.42 51.23
N ASN A 42 17.78 0.14 51.11
CA ASN A 42 17.49 -0.83 52.18
C ASN A 42 16.18 -0.81 53.03
N ASN A 43 15.50 -1.96 52.92
CA ASN A 43 15.10 -2.90 53.98
C ASN A 43 13.80 -2.74 54.80
N ASN A 44 13.05 -3.87 54.80
CA ASN A 44 12.30 -4.50 55.91
C ASN A 44 11.01 -3.78 56.42
N ASN A 45 9.95 -4.46 56.89
CA ASN A 45 9.75 -5.89 57.24
C ASN A 45 8.24 -6.27 57.40
N ASN A 46 7.93 -7.57 57.49
CA ASN A 46 6.80 -8.21 58.25
C ASN A 46 5.33 -8.05 57.77
N ASN A 47 4.38 -8.99 57.96
CA ASN A 47 4.42 -10.47 58.17
C ASN A 47 2.99 -11.11 58.13
N ASN A 48 2.93 -12.45 58.07
CA ASN A 48 1.78 -13.38 58.34
C ASN A 48 0.61 -13.37 57.32
N GLY A 49 -0.02 -14.48 56.93
CA GLY A 49 0.10 -15.95 57.18
C GLY A 49 -0.83 -16.68 56.15
N LEU A 50 -1.14 -17.98 56.15
CA LEU A 50 -0.81 -19.20 56.93
C LEU A 50 -1.06 -20.43 56.00
N VAL A 51 -0.64 -21.66 56.34
CA VAL A 51 -0.77 -22.87 55.47
C VAL A 51 -1.41 -24.06 56.20
N GLN A 52 -2.40 -24.76 55.60
CA GLN A 52 -2.75 -26.16 55.97
C GLN A 52 -3.41 -26.99 54.83
N TYR A 53 -2.75 -28.11 54.49
CA TYR A 53 -3.22 -29.49 54.22
C TYR A 53 -4.39 -29.86 53.25
N SER A 54 -4.46 -31.16 52.98
CA SER A 54 -4.89 -31.83 51.74
C SER A 54 -5.81 -33.05 51.97
N SER A 55 -6.72 -33.40 51.04
CA SER A 55 -6.90 -34.80 50.55
C SER A 55 -8.01 -35.03 49.48
N SER A 56 -7.80 -36.07 48.64
CA SER A 56 -8.74 -37.08 48.10
C SER A 56 -9.82 -36.78 47.00
N SER A 57 -9.54 -37.33 45.80
CA SER A 57 -10.31 -38.34 45.01
C SER A 57 -11.64 -38.05 44.25
N SER A 58 -11.50 -38.08 42.91
CA SER A 58 -12.20 -38.94 41.91
C SER A 58 -13.66 -38.74 41.43
N SER A 59 -13.80 -38.98 40.11
CA SER A 59 -14.92 -39.50 39.28
C SER A 59 -15.95 -38.55 38.61
N ASP A 60 -15.88 -38.57 37.27
CA ASP A 60 -16.92 -38.75 36.24
C ASP A 60 -17.87 -37.61 35.75
N ASP A 61 -17.71 -37.36 34.44
CA ASP A 61 -18.69 -37.13 33.36
C ASP A 61 -19.55 -35.84 33.17
N SER A 62 -19.79 -35.61 31.87
CA SER A 62 -20.77 -34.73 31.19
C SER A 62 -20.40 -33.29 30.78
N ASP A 63 -19.98 -33.20 29.50
CA ASP A 63 -20.27 -32.20 28.46
C ASP A 63 -21.07 -30.91 28.80
N SER A 64 -20.43 -29.74 28.66
CA SER A 64 -21.08 -28.50 28.20
C SER A 64 -20.07 -27.39 27.85
N SER A 65 -20.38 -26.63 26.80
CA SER A 65 -19.67 -25.45 26.33
C SER A 65 -19.80 -24.22 27.24
N ASN A 66 -18.70 -23.54 27.59
CA ASN A 66 -18.57 -22.09 27.33
C ASN A 66 -17.16 -21.49 27.57
N ASP A 67 -16.76 -20.66 26.58
CA ASP A 67 -16.18 -19.31 26.65
C ASP A 67 -14.97 -18.92 27.55
N GLN A 68 -14.19 -17.97 27.00
CA GLN A 68 -13.20 -17.08 27.63
C GLN A 68 -12.01 -17.67 28.43
N THR A 69 -10.82 -17.60 27.80
CA THR A 69 -9.61 -17.16 28.51
C THR A 69 -8.98 -15.95 27.81
N GLN A 70 -9.05 -14.79 28.49
CA GLN A 70 -8.46 -13.54 28.03
C GLN A 70 -6.93 -13.59 28.11
N ALA A 71 -6.23 -13.61 26.98
CA ALA A 71 -4.81 -13.29 26.93
C ALA A 71 -4.62 -11.77 26.78
N ASN A 72 -4.85 -11.02 27.87
CA ASN A 72 -4.67 -9.56 27.94
C ASN A 72 -3.20 -9.15 27.76
N ASN A 73 -2.73 -9.09 26.51
CA ASN A 73 -1.47 -8.46 26.15
C ASN A 73 -1.70 -7.02 25.68
N ASN A 74 -1.88 -6.11 26.64
CA ASN A 74 -1.98 -4.66 26.41
C ASN A 74 -0.64 -4.08 25.90
N ARG A 75 -0.36 -4.29 24.62
CA ARG A 75 0.63 -3.55 23.84
C ARG A 75 -0.10 -2.88 22.69
N ASN A 76 -0.39 -1.59 22.83
CA ASN A 76 -1.02 -0.76 21.80
C ASN A 76 -0.09 -0.49 20.61
N TYR A 77 0.30 -1.55 19.90
CA TYR A 77 0.56 -1.46 18.47
C TYR A 77 -0.81 -1.37 17.80
N GLY A 78 -1.27 -0.14 17.56
CA GLY A 78 -2.60 0.11 17.01
C GLY A 78 -2.84 -0.67 15.71
N ASP A 79 -4.09 -1.10 15.52
CA ASP A 79 -4.50 -2.09 14.52
C ASP A 79 -3.77 -1.97 13.17
N ARG A 80 -3.38 -3.14 12.65
CA ARG A 80 -2.77 -3.27 11.32
C ARG A 80 -3.72 -2.64 10.29
N LEU A 81 -3.15 -1.71 9.52
CA LEU A 81 -3.87 -0.91 8.53
C LEU A 81 -4.17 -1.73 7.27
N ASP A 82 -5.14 -2.63 7.37
CA ASP A 82 -5.59 -3.47 6.26
C ASP A 82 -6.28 -2.64 5.17
N GLY A 83 -6.02 -3.05 3.93
CA GLY A 83 -6.53 -2.48 2.70
C GLY A 83 -6.04 -3.33 1.53
N PRO A 84 -6.70 -3.28 0.37
CA PRO A 84 -6.30 -4.09 -0.78
C PRO A 84 -4.95 -3.61 -1.32
N TRP A 85 -4.14 -4.56 -1.81
CA TRP A 85 -2.96 -4.24 -2.59
C TRP A 85 -3.38 -3.83 -4.00
N ILE A 86 -2.83 -2.71 -4.46
CA ILE A 86 -3.03 -2.21 -5.80
C ILE A 86 -1.67 -2.12 -6.49
N PHE A 87 -1.64 -2.40 -7.79
CA PHE A 87 -0.54 -2.10 -8.70
C PHE A 87 -0.99 -1.01 -9.67
N GLY A 88 -0.15 0.00 -9.91
CA GLY A 88 -0.42 1.14 -10.78
C GLY A 88 0.60 1.28 -11.90
N ILE A 89 0.12 1.61 -13.10
CA ILE A 89 0.95 1.96 -14.25
C ILE A 89 0.43 3.25 -14.90
N ALA A 90 1.33 4.14 -15.30
CA ALA A 90 0.97 5.42 -15.92
C ALA A 90 1.94 5.84 -17.03
N GLN A 91 1.39 6.48 -18.08
CA GLN A 91 2.14 7.07 -19.18
C GLN A 91 1.72 8.54 -19.36
N ARG A 92 2.68 9.41 -19.71
CA ARG A 92 2.38 10.77 -20.19
C ARG A 92 1.95 10.69 -21.65
N THR A 93 0.79 11.26 -22.01
CA THR A 93 0.33 11.31 -23.42
C THR A 93 0.24 12.75 -23.91
N ALA A 94 0.10 12.95 -25.23
CA ALA A 94 -0.11 14.27 -25.82
C ALA A 94 -1.35 14.99 -25.24
N GLU A 95 -2.43 14.24 -24.96
CA GLU A 95 -3.69 14.71 -24.37
C GLU A 95 -3.70 14.68 -22.83
N GLY A 96 -2.54 14.43 -22.20
CA GLY A 96 -2.34 14.46 -20.76
C GLY A 96 -1.62 13.24 -20.21
N TYR A 97 -2.38 12.17 -19.92
CA TYR A 97 -1.87 10.94 -19.32
C TYR A 97 -2.87 9.78 -19.50
N GLU A 98 -2.36 8.55 -19.53
CA GLU A 98 -3.12 7.32 -19.30
C GLU A 98 -2.69 6.75 -17.93
N ALA A 99 -3.66 6.28 -17.14
CA ALA A 99 -3.42 5.67 -15.83
C ALA A 99 -4.26 4.40 -15.67
N ARG A 100 -3.65 3.28 -15.31
CA ARG A 100 -4.35 2.02 -14.99
C ARG A 100 -3.94 1.55 -13.60
N PHE A 101 -4.93 1.12 -12.82
CA PHE A 101 -4.72 0.55 -11.49
C PHE A 101 -5.40 -0.82 -11.42
N PHE A 102 -4.74 -1.78 -10.79
CA PHE A 102 -5.16 -3.18 -10.74
C PHE A 102 -5.18 -3.65 -9.29
N HIS A 103 -6.30 -4.23 -8.88
CA HIS A 103 -6.38 -4.95 -7.62
C HIS A 103 -5.63 -6.28 -7.73
N VAL A 104 -4.68 -6.48 -6.83
CA VAL A 104 -3.79 -7.65 -6.81
C VAL A 104 -3.78 -8.27 -5.42
N GLN A 105 -3.68 -9.61 -5.35
CA GLN A 105 -3.64 -10.31 -4.07
C GLN A 105 -2.24 -10.28 -3.43
N ARG A 106 -1.19 -10.21 -4.26
CA ARG A 106 0.22 -10.20 -3.85
C ARG A 106 1.05 -9.33 -4.78
N LEU A 107 2.20 -8.91 -4.28
CA LEU A 107 3.17 -8.05 -4.96
C LEU A 107 4.42 -8.87 -5.29
N ASP A 108 4.21 -9.95 -6.02
CA ASP A 108 5.29 -10.83 -6.47
C ASP A 108 5.44 -10.72 -7.99
N ALA A 109 6.63 -11.07 -8.48
CA ALA A 109 6.94 -11.06 -9.92
C ALA A 109 5.95 -11.90 -10.74
N VAL A 110 5.41 -12.97 -10.16
CA VAL A 110 4.43 -13.86 -10.81
C VAL A 110 3.09 -13.16 -11.04
N THR A 111 2.70 -12.24 -10.16
CA THR A 111 1.47 -11.46 -10.25
C THR A 111 1.65 -10.20 -11.09
N LEU A 112 2.77 -9.49 -10.93
CA LEU A 112 2.98 -8.17 -11.55
C LEU A 112 3.41 -8.25 -13.02
N LEU A 113 4.33 -9.17 -13.37
CA LEU A 113 4.87 -9.26 -14.74
C LEU A 113 3.80 -9.58 -15.80
N PRO A 114 2.82 -10.48 -15.59
CA PRO A 114 1.73 -10.68 -16.54
C PRO A 114 0.83 -9.45 -16.73
N ILE A 115 0.67 -8.61 -15.70
CA ILE A 115 -0.10 -7.37 -15.80
C ILE A 115 0.66 -6.36 -16.66
N ILE A 116 1.96 -6.19 -16.43
CA ILE A 116 2.82 -5.34 -17.28
C ILE A 116 2.75 -5.83 -18.73
N TRP A 117 3.01 -7.11 -18.97
CA TRP A 117 3.02 -7.71 -20.32
C TRP A 117 1.70 -7.53 -21.08
N LYS A 118 0.55 -7.61 -20.39
CA LYS A 118 -0.77 -7.41 -21.02
C LYS A 118 -1.12 -5.94 -21.32
N ASN A 119 -0.44 -4.96 -20.69
CA ASN A 119 -0.83 -3.55 -20.75
C ASN A 119 0.23 -2.61 -21.36
N VAL A 120 1.50 -3.03 -21.36
CA VAL A 120 2.67 -2.25 -21.77
C VAL A 120 3.36 -2.95 -22.94
N TYR A 121 3.50 -2.25 -24.08
CA TYR A 121 4.13 -2.82 -25.27
C TYR A 121 5.62 -3.17 -25.04
N PRO A 122 6.14 -4.29 -25.54
CA PRO A 122 7.57 -4.60 -25.49
C PRO A 122 8.44 -3.46 -26.08
N GLY A 123 9.66 -3.30 -25.57
CA GLY A 123 10.55 -2.19 -25.95
C GLY A 123 10.23 -0.85 -25.27
N THR A 124 9.23 -0.79 -24.39
CA THR A 124 8.97 0.37 -23.52
C THR A 124 10.06 0.51 -22.44
N THR A 125 10.43 1.74 -22.11
CA THR A 125 11.21 2.03 -20.90
C THR A 125 10.27 2.07 -19.69
N ILE A 126 10.49 1.17 -18.73
CA ILE A 126 9.76 1.11 -17.46
C ILE A 126 10.58 1.83 -16.38
N TRP A 127 9.93 2.78 -15.70
CA TRP A 127 10.47 3.51 -14.57
C TRP A 127 9.77 3.08 -13.28
N SER A 128 10.52 2.64 -12.28
CA SER A 128 9.98 2.22 -10.98
C SER A 128 10.91 2.58 -9.82
N ASP A 129 10.41 2.39 -8.61
CA ASP A 129 11.23 2.28 -7.41
C ASP A 129 12.10 0.99 -7.45
N GLU A 130 13.14 0.90 -6.61
CA GLU A 130 14.11 -0.22 -6.54
C GLU A 130 13.51 -1.56 -6.03
N TRP A 131 12.53 -2.12 -6.73
CA TRP A 131 11.94 -3.40 -6.34
C TRP A 131 12.53 -4.59 -7.08
N LYS A 132 13.09 -5.52 -6.30
CA LYS A 132 13.55 -6.84 -6.75
C LYS A 132 12.54 -7.65 -7.58
N ALA A 133 11.22 -7.41 -7.44
CA ALA A 133 10.20 -8.11 -8.25
C ALA A 133 10.36 -7.84 -9.76
N TYR A 134 10.86 -6.66 -10.12
CA TYR A 134 11.06 -6.21 -11.50
C TYR A 134 12.36 -6.71 -12.15
N SER A 135 13.24 -7.40 -11.42
CA SER A 135 14.55 -7.89 -11.90
C SER A 135 14.53 -8.78 -13.16
N ARG A 136 13.35 -9.20 -13.63
CA ARG A 136 13.17 -9.99 -14.87
C ARG A 136 12.70 -9.15 -16.07
N LEU A 137 12.36 -7.87 -15.92
CA LEU A 137 11.81 -7.03 -16.98
C LEU A 137 12.75 -6.94 -18.21
N GLN A 138 14.01 -6.57 -17.99
CA GLN A 138 15.03 -6.55 -19.04
C GLN A 138 15.33 -7.96 -19.61
N PRO A 139 15.85 -8.93 -18.83
CA PRO A 139 16.39 -10.18 -19.39
C PRO A 139 15.34 -11.16 -19.92
N THR A 140 14.05 -11.00 -19.58
CA THR A 140 13.00 -11.96 -19.95
C THR A 140 11.91 -11.37 -20.84
N TYR A 141 11.62 -10.06 -20.75
CA TYR A 141 10.46 -9.46 -21.43
C TYR A 141 10.81 -8.32 -22.40
N GLY A 142 12.09 -7.94 -22.52
CA GLY A 142 12.51 -6.93 -23.49
C GLY A 142 12.01 -5.52 -23.20
N TYR A 143 11.79 -5.20 -21.92
CA TYR A 143 11.60 -3.81 -21.46
C TYR A 143 12.95 -3.23 -21.07
N ASP A 144 13.20 -1.95 -21.35
CA ASP A 144 14.30 -1.27 -20.68
C ASP A 144 13.84 -0.87 -19.27
N HIS A 145 14.47 -1.39 -18.21
CA HIS A 145 14.05 -1.13 -16.84
C HIS A 145 15.07 -0.20 -16.16
N GLN A 146 14.58 0.96 -15.74
CA GLN A 146 15.36 1.94 -14.99
C GLN A 146 14.69 2.15 -13.62
N THR A 147 15.51 2.31 -12.60
CA THR A 147 15.05 2.44 -11.21
C THR A 147 15.56 3.72 -10.58
N VAL A 148 14.75 4.35 -9.74
CA VAL A 148 15.14 5.50 -8.93
C VAL A 148 15.19 5.13 -7.44
N ASN A 149 16.27 5.52 -6.77
CA ASN A 149 16.44 5.32 -5.34
C ASN A 149 15.87 6.48 -4.54
N HIS A 150 14.60 6.40 -4.12
CA HIS A 150 13.94 7.46 -3.35
C HIS A 150 14.50 7.72 -1.95
N SER A 151 15.42 6.89 -1.44
CA SER A 151 16.16 7.21 -0.21
C SER A 151 17.31 8.19 -0.44
N GLN A 152 17.74 8.37 -1.70
CA GLN A 152 18.88 9.21 -2.09
C GLN A 152 18.46 10.37 -2.99
N ASN A 153 17.58 10.13 -3.98
CA ASN A 153 17.26 11.06 -5.06
C ASN A 153 15.75 11.10 -5.37
N PHE A 154 15.22 12.27 -5.74
CA PHE A 154 13.84 12.42 -6.26
C PHE A 154 13.73 12.16 -7.77
N ILE A 155 14.85 12.27 -8.47
CA ILE A 155 15.06 12.00 -9.89
C ILE A 155 16.46 11.40 -9.97
N ASP A 156 16.62 10.25 -10.62
CA ASP A 156 17.95 9.66 -10.80
C ASP A 156 18.85 10.60 -11.64
N PRO A 157 20.03 11.01 -11.14
CA PRO A 157 20.83 12.05 -11.76
C PRO A 157 21.56 11.60 -13.05
N HIS A 158 21.58 10.30 -13.36
CA HIS A 158 22.27 9.74 -14.53
C HIS A 158 21.31 9.40 -15.67
N THR A 159 20.12 8.88 -15.34
CA THR A 159 19.10 8.42 -16.29
C THR A 159 17.92 9.39 -16.42
N GLY A 160 17.71 10.27 -15.44
CA GLY A 160 16.49 11.10 -15.35
C GLY A 160 15.26 10.35 -14.85
N CYS A 161 15.38 9.08 -14.45
CA CYS A 161 14.28 8.24 -13.99
C CYS A 161 13.57 8.81 -12.76
N HIS A 162 12.22 8.84 -12.78
CA HIS A 162 11.38 9.28 -11.66
C HIS A 162 9.97 8.68 -11.71
N THR A 163 9.29 8.52 -10.57
CA THR A 163 7.92 7.97 -10.47
C THR A 163 6.84 9.03 -10.19
N GLN A 164 7.18 10.33 -10.25
CA GLN A 164 6.31 11.47 -9.92
C GLN A 164 4.91 11.47 -10.57
N LEU A 165 4.75 10.96 -11.79
CA LEU A 165 3.44 10.90 -12.45
C LEU A 165 2.57 9.85 -11.78
N ILE A 166 3.09 8.64 -11.56
CA ILE A 166 2.32 7.58 -10.90
C ILE A 166 2.05 7.95 -9.43
N GLU A 167 2.99 8.52 -8.69
CA GLU A 167 2.77 9.04 -7.33
C GLU A 167 1.62 10.07 -7.25
N THR A 168 1.61 11.03 -8.19
CA THR A 168 0.59 12.08 -8.25
C THR A 168 -0.79 11.50 -8.54
N LEU A 169 -0.86 10.59 -9.52
CA LEU A 169 -2.10 9.90 -9.91
C LEU A 169 -2.60 8.97 -8.81
N TRP A 170 -1.70 8.33 -8.07
CA TRP A 170 -2.01 7.50 -6.90
C TRP A 170 -2.74 8.33 -5.84
N GLY A 171 -2.22 9.52 -5.53
CA GLY A 171 -2.87 10.47 -4.61
C GLY A 171 -4.27 10.88 -5.07
N ALA A 172 -4.46 11.10 -6.38
CA ALA A 172 -5.76 11.41 -6.97
C ALA A 172 -6.74 10.23 -6.91
N ALA A 173 -6.28 9.01 -7.25
CA ALA A 173 -7.06 7.79 -7.17
C ALA A 173 -7.50 7.50 -5.73
N GLN A 174 -6.56 7.51 -4.77
CA GLN A 174 -6.88 7.38 -3.34
C GLN A 174 -7.91 8.40 -2.88
N THR A 175 -7.72 9.68 -3.22
CA THR A 175 -8.65 10.76 -2.82
C THR A 175 -10.06 10.57 -3.39
N LYS A 176 -10.17 10.13 -4.64
CA LYS A 176 -11.47 9.88 -5.29
C LYS A 176 -12.15 8.65 -4.69
N ILE A 177 -11.45 7.53 -4.69
CA ILE A 177 -12.02 6.20 -4.40
C ILE A 177 -12.33 6.08 -2.90
N LEU A 178 -11.38 6.40 -2.02
CA LEU A 178 -11.57 6.24 -0.57
C LEU A 178 -12.56 7.25 0.04
N ARG A 179 -12.66 8.47 -0.53
CA ARG A 179 -13.55 9.50 0.02
C ARG A 179 -15.02 9.27 -0.35
N ILE A 180 -15.28 8.75 -1.55
CA ILE A 180 -16.62 8.66 -2.14
C ILE A 180 -17.29 7.30 -1.83
N MET A 181 -16.53 6.21 -1.74
CA MET A 181 -17.07 4.84 -1.92
C MET A 181 -17.15 3.98 -0.65
N ARG A 182 -17.13 4.62 0.52
CA ARG A 182 -16.99 4.00 1.86
C ARG A 182 -17.66 2.63 1.98
N GLY A 183 -16.86 1.56 2.04
CA GLY A 183 -17.33 0.19 2.32
C GLY A 183 -17.97 -0.56 1.14
N THR A 184 -17.94 -0.04 -0.08
CA THR A 184 -18.44 -0.76 -1.26
C THR A 184 -17.46 -1.81 -1.77
N ASN A 185 -18.00 -2.95 -2.20
CA ASN A 185 -17.31 -4.07 -2.85
C ASN A 185 -17.16 -3.90 -4.38
N LEU A 186 -17.09 -2.64 -4.85
CA LEU A 186 -17.06 -2.27 -6.28
C LEU A 186 -15.69 -1.73 -6.75
N LEU A 187 -14.63 -1.96 -5.96
CA LEU A 187 -13.29 -1.38 -6.16
C LEU A 187 -12.82 -1.43 -7.63
N ASP A 188 -12.87 -2.60 -8.25
CA ASP A 188 -12.41 -2.81 -9.62
C ASP A 188 -13.17 -1.96 -10.65
N SER A 189 -14.48 -1.76 -10.45
CA SER A 189 -15.29 -0.87 -11.30
C SER A 189 -14.84 0.59 -11.19
N TYR A 190 -14.38 1.02 -10.01
CA TYR A 190 -13.89 2.39 -9.80
C TYR A 190 -12.44 2.58 -10.25
N LEU A 191 -11.60 1.54 -10.21
CA LEU A 191 -10.28 1.56 -10.86
C LEU A 191 -10.43 1.65 -12.39
N ALA A 192 -11.37 0.88 -12.96
CA ALA A 192 -11.73 0.94 -14.38
C ALA A 192 -12.31 2.30 -14.79
N GLU A 193 -13.19 2.90 -13.96
CA GLU A 193 -13.74 4.23 -14.19
C GLU A 193 -12.68 5.35 -14.07
N PHE A 194 -11.69 5.19 -13.18
CA PHE A 194 -10.54 6.10 -13.11
C PHE A 194 -9.70 6.02 -14.39
N TRP A 195 -9.40 4.80 -14.86
CA TRP A 195 -8.70 4.59 -16.13
C TRP A 195 -9.47 5.20 -17.30
N TYR A 196 -10.77 4.91 -17.41
CA TYR A 196 -11.62 5.45 -18.47
C TYR A 196 -11.53 6.97 -18.56
N ARG A 197 -11.57 7.69 -17.41
CA ARG A 197 -11.43 9.15 -17.37
C ARG A 197 -10.04 9.67 -17.71
N SER A 198 -8.98 8.88 -17.54
CA SER A 198 -7.62 9.33 -17.89
C SER A 198 -7.50 9.58 -19.40
N VAL A 199 -8.06 8.68 -20.21
CA VAL A 199 -7.97 8.73 -21.68
C VAL A 199 -9.18 9.39 -22.37
N HIS A 200 -10.38 9.35 -21.78
CA HIS A 200 -11.59 9.90 -22.41
C HIS A 200 -11.93 11.31 -21.92
N LYS A 201 -11.60 12.32 -22.75
CA LYS A 201 -11.84 13.74 -22.48
C LYS A 201 -12.45 14.41 -23.73
N PRO A 202 -13.63 15.07 -23.64
CA PRO A 202 -14.52 15.18 -22.48
C PRO A 202 -15.34 13.88 -22.25
N MET A 203 -15.30 13.36 -21.03
CA MET A 203 -15.84 12.04 -20.67
C MET A 203 -17.30 11.81 -21.11
N PHE A 204 -18.19 12.80 -20.95
CA PHE A 204 -19.62 12.62 -21.23
C PHE A 204 -19.88 12.27 -22.70
N SER A 205 -19.23 12.98 -23.63
CA SER A 205 -19.34 12.73 -25.06
C SER A 205 -18.78 11.35 -25.44
N SER A 206 -17.65 10.95 -24.85
CA SER A 206 -17.06 9.62 -25.05
C SER A 206 -17.99 8.49 -24.61
N ILE A 207 -18.64 8.62 -23.44
CA ILE A 207 -19.59 7.61 -22.96
C ILE A 207 -20.79 7.46 -23.90
N LEU A 208 -21.34 8.57 -24.42
CA LEU A 208 -22.45 8.52 -25.37
C LEU A 208 -22.06 7.82 -26.67
N GLU A 209 -20.86 8.09 -27.18
CA GLU A 209 -20.33 7.47 -28.39
C GLU A 209 -20.04 5.96 -28.19
N ASP A 210 -19.50 5.56 -27.04
CA ASP A 210 -19.28 4.15 -26.71
C ASP A 210 -20.60 3.38 -26.55
N ILE A 211 -21.62 3.97 -25.90
CA ILE A 211 -22.97 3.41 -25.82
C ILE A 211 -23.59 3.27 -27.22
N ARG A 212 -23.41 4.26 -28.10
CA ARG A 212 -23.86 4.21 -29.49
C ARG A 212 -23.20 3.05 -30.23
N ARG A 213 -21.88 2.92 -30.15
CA ARG A 213 -21.09 1.84 -30.79
C ARG A 213 -21.45 0.46 -30.28
N TYR A 214 -21.73 0.32 -28.98
CA TYR A 214 -22.14 -0.95 -28.38
C TYR A 214 -23.51 -1.40 -28.91
N ARG A 215 -24.46 -0.47 -29.10
CA ARG A 215 -25.81 -0.77 -29.63
C ARG A 215 -25.84 -1.10 -31.13
N THR A 216 -24.76 -0.85 -31.86
CA THR A 216 -24.65 -1.12 -33.30
C THR A 216 -23.88 -2.40 -33.64
N LYS A 217 -23.59 -3.24 -32.63
CA LYS A 217 -22.99 -4.57 -32.75
C LYS A 217 -24.01 -5.64 -32.38
#